data_AF-A0A8C4V102-F1
#
_entry.id   AF-A0A8C4V102-F1
#
_cell.length_a   1.000
_cell.length_b   1.000
_cell.length_c   1.000
_cell.angle_alpha   90.00
_cell.angle_beta   90.00
_cell.angle_gamma   90.00
#
_symmetry.space_group_name_H-M   'P 1'
#
loop_
_entity.id
_entity.type
_entity.pdbx_description
1 polymer ?
#
loop_
_entity_poly.entity_id
_entity_poly.type
_entity_poly.pdbx_seq_one_letter_code
_entity_poly.pdbx_strand_id
1 'polypeptide(L)'
;MAGGGSDGEAAPMAGGGSWLEAEAACEALRLLRIEPSVVGPDAGRVGGAARCSRNVLRKRRRWERVLAAKRMKRRQERERSRARRAQGAGAALRDGGKVPATLAKERLLQARAAGPRLCVDLGVADRMTEKETSRLASQIRRLYGANRRAKKPFWLYLTEFVVGSLIYEECLRMNDGFSSYLMDTTQESYLDLFPLDAIVYLTPDSDNVLEDIDPNKVYVLGGLVDESIHKKLTLQRAQEQSLQTARLPIREYMVKAVNTKNYHSETLAINQVFDVLATYYETRCWPAALKAGVSSGKGYVLPDAGK
;
A
#
# COMPACT_ATOMS: atom_id res chain seq x y z
N MET A 1 67.13 42.26 0.80
CA MET A 1 66.70 41.07 0.03
C MET A 1 67.05 39.83 0.85
N ALA A 2 66.02 39.20 1.41
CA ALA A 2 65.98 37.92 2.12
C ALA A 2 64.49 37.55 2.09
N GLY A 3 63.98 36.35 1.79
CA GLY A 3 64.54 35.00 1.82
C GLY A 3 63.58 34.15 2.66
N GLY A 4 63.05 33.05 2.10
CA GLY A 4 62.35 31.99 2.86
C GLY A 4 60.96 31.62 2.34
N GLY A 5 60.80 30.36 1.90
CA GLY A 5 59.59 29.80 1.28
C GLY A 5 58.69 28.99 2.23
N SER A 6 57.61 28.44 1.67
CA SER A 6 57.14 27.04 1.83
C SER A 6 55.70 26.90 1.31
N ASP A 7 55.50 25.82 0.55
CA ASP A 7 54.23 25.37 0.00
C ASP A 7 53.22 24.97 1.09
N GLY A 8 51.96 25.34 0.88
CA GLY A 8 50.82 24.96 1.72
C GLY A 8 49.60 24.63 0.84
N GLU A 9 49.47 23.35 0.52
CA GLU A 9 48.38 22.72 -0.22
C GLU A 9 47.04 22.81 0.56
N ALA A 10 46.02 23.44 -0.03
CA ALA A 10 44.69 23.53 0.56
C ALA A 10 43.80 22.36 0.10
N ALA A 11 43.46 21.47 1.04
CA ALA A 11 42.50 20.38 0.83
C ALA A 11 41.07 20.78 1.25
N PRO A 12 40.01 20.20 0.65
CA PRO A 12 38.64 20.67 0.79
C PRO A 12 37.90 20.07 2.00
N MET A 13 37.05 20.88 2.63
CA MET A 13 36.15 20.49 3.72
C MET A 13 34.98 19.65 3.20
N ALA A 14 34.96 18.36 3.54
CA ALA A 14 33.82 17.47 3.37
C ALA A 14 33.21 17.14 4.74
N GLY A 15 31.99 17.59 5.02
CA GLY A 15 31.34 17.39 6.32
C GLY A 15 29.84 17.62 6.30
N GLY A 16 29.11 16.88 5.45
CA GLY A 16 27.64 16.94 5.37
C GLY A 16 26.89 15.60 5.48
N GLY A 17 27.61 14.47 5.52
CA GLY A 17 26.99 13.12 5.49
C GLY A 17 26.64 12.52 6.87
N SER A 18 27.14 13.11 7.97
CA SER A 18 27.14 12.45 9.28
C SER A 18 25.79 12.41 10.00
N TRP A 19 24.87 13.33 9.71
CA TRP A 19 23.61 13.43 10.45
C TRP A 19 22.55 12.45 9.92
N LEU A 20 22.40 12.33 8.61
CA LEU A 20 21.49 11.37 7.97
C LEU A 20 21.93 9.91 8.20
N GLU A 21 23.23 9.65 8.26
CA GLU A 21 23.75 8.31 8.59
C GLU A 21 23.55 7.96 10.08
N ALA A 22 23.60 8.94 10.98
CA ALA A 22 23.33 8.74 12.40
C ALA A 22 21.84 8.47 12.66
N GLU A 23 20.94 9.12 11.93
CA GLU A 23 19.49 8.93 12.04
C GLU A 23 19.06 7.55 11.52
N ALA A 24 19.60 7.13 10.37
CA ALA A 24 19.41 5.78 9.82
C ALA A 24 20.03 4.68 10.71
N ALA A 25 21.11 4.98 11.44
CA ALA A 25 21.71 4.07 12.41
C ALA A 25 20.87 3.95 13.69
N CYS A 26 20.27 5.04 14.17
CA CYS A 26 19.34 5.05 15.30
C CYS A 26 18.05 4.27 14.99
N GLU A 27 17.54 4.37 13.77
CA GLU A 27 16.36 3.63 13.32
C GLU A 27 16.64 2.13 13.16
N ALA A 28 17.84 1.77 12.70
CA ALA A 28 18.33 0.39 12.66
C ALA A 28 18.51 -0.25 14.05
N LEU A 29 18.77 0.56 15.10
CA LEU A 29 18.89 0.09 16.49
C LEU A 29 17.52 -0.16 17.14
N ARG A 30 16.52 0.69 16.85
CA ARG A 30 15.13 0.49 17.29
C ARG A 30 14.51 -0.80 16.75
N LEU A 31 14.87 -1.19 15.53
CA LEU A 31 14.43 -2.43 14.87
C LEU A 31 14.85 -3.75 15.56
N LEU A 32 15.75 -3.69 16.54
CA LEU A 32 16.27 -4.87 17.24
C LEU A 32 15.71 -5.08 18.65
N ARG A 33 14.77 -4.24 19.11
CA ARG A 33 14.29 -4.22 20.52
C ARG A 33 15.45 -4.14 21.52
N ILE A 34 16.41 -3.27 21.27
CA ILE A 34 17.42 -2.91 22.25
C ILE A 34 16.94 -1.58 22.84
N GLU A 35 16.39 -1.61 24.05
CA GLU A 35 16.19 -0.40 24.85
C GLU A 35 17.57 0.28 24.99
N PRO A 36 17.72 1.56 24.64
CA PRO A 36 18.93 2.27 24.98
C PRO A 36 19.00 2.30 26.51
N SER A 37 20.03 1.67 27.09
CA SER A 37 20.24 1.77 28.53
C SER A 37 20.36 3.25 28.89
N VAL A 38 19.41 3.76 29.66
CA VAL A 38 19.51 5.09 30.25
C VAL A 38 20.73 5.06 31.17
N VAL A 39 21.84 5.63 30.71
CA VAL A 39 23.02 5.86 31.54
C VAL A 39 22.69 7.09 32.37
N GLY A 40 22.57 6.89 33.69
CA GLY A 40 22.42 7.97 34.66
C GLY A 40 23.59 8.97 34.59
N PRO A 41 23.44 10.17 35.17
CA PRO A 41 24.38 11.25 34.98
C PRO A 41 25.60 10.99 35.88
N ASP A 42 26.67 10.43 35.32
CA ASP A 42 28.00 10.76 35.84
C ASP A 42 29.14 10.66 34.80
N ALA A 43 29.93 11.73 34.82
CA ALA A 43 31.21 12.05 34.19
C ALA A 43 31.85 11.17 33.08
N GLY A 44 32.09 11.81 31.92
CA GLY A 44 33.45 11.86 31.35
C GLY A 44 33.76 11.16 30.00
N ARG A 45 34.09 11.98 29.00
CA ARG A 45 34.89 11.71 27.76
C ARG A 45 34.31 10.86 26.61
N VAL A 46 33.93 11.60 25.56
CA VAL A 46 34.21 11.43 24.11
C VAL A 46 34.44 10.02 23.54
N GLY A 47 33.57 9.63 22.62
CA GLY A 47 33.92 8.76 21.48
C GLY A 47 33.41 7.32 21.55
N GLY A 48 32.11 7.11 21.33
CA GLY A 48 31.53 5.77 21.26
C GLY A 48 30.33 5.71 20.33
N ALA A 49 30.56 5.71 19.01
CA ALA A 49 29.52 5.29 18.08
C ALA A 49 29.11 3.86 18.46
N ALA A 50 27.84 3.69 18.85
CA ALA A 50 27.28 2.41 19.25
C ALA A 50 27.56 1.36 18.14
N ARG A 51 28.54 0.49 18.39
CA ARG A 51 29.00 -0.53 17.45
C ARG A 51 27.88 -1.55 17.28
N CYS A 52 27.03 -1.33 16.29
CA CYS A 52 26.04 -2.30 15.84
C CYS A 52 26.73 -3.66 15.64
N SER A 53 26.25 -4.71 16.31
CA SER A 53 26.90 -6.03 16.31
C SER A 53 27.19 -6.50 14.88
N ARG A 54 28.39 -7.07 14.63
CA ARG A 54 28.81 -7.58 13.31
C ARG A 54 27.75 -8.47 12.64
N ASN A 55 26.94 -9.16 13.44
CA ASN A 55 25.83 -10.00 12.99
C ASN A 55 24.67 -9.21 12.38
N VAL A 56 24.36 -8.03 12.92
CA VAL A 56 23.32 -7.12 12.41
C VAL A 56 23.78 -6.52 11.09
N LEU A 57 25.02 -6.00 11.02
CA LEU A 57 25.59 -5.49 9.77
C LEU A 57 25.59 -6.57 8.67
N ARG A 58 25.90 -7.82 9.02
CA ARG A 58 25.85 -8.95 8.09
C ARG A 58 24.42 -9.25 7.62
N LYS A 59 23.43 -9.23 8.51
CA LYS A 59 22.00 -9.39 8.15
C LYS A 59 21.54 -8.26 7.23
N ARG A 60 21.89 -7.01 7.53
CA ARG A 60 21.59 -5.83 6.69
C ARG A 60 22.19 -5.96 5.29
N ARG A 61 23.50 -6.21 5.17
CA ARG A 61 24.15 -6.39 3.86
C ARG A 61 23.56 -7.56 3.06
N ARG A 62 23.20 -8.66 3.72
CA ARG A 62 22.52 -9.79 3.07
C ARG A 62 21.14 -9.37 2.55
N TRP A 63 20.38 -8.63 3.34
CA TRP A 63 19.06 -8.12 2.96
C TRP A 63 19.13 -7.17 1.76
N GLU A 64 20.06 -6.21 1.78
CA GLU A 64 20.33 -5.29 0.67
C GLU A 64 20.69 -6.04 -0.62
N ARG A 65 21.57 -7.05 -0.53
CA ARG A 65 21.91 -7.92 -1.68
C ARG A 65 20.69 -8.67 -2.22
N VAL A 66 19.84 -9.20 -1.34
CA VAL A 66 18.61 -9.89 -1.75
C VAL A 66 17.64 -8.93 -2.44
N LEU A 67 17.50 -7.69 -1.95
CA LEU A 67 16.68 -6.65 -2.58
C LEU A 67 17.22 -6.27 -3.96
N ALA A 68 18.53 -6.02 -4.08
CA ALA A 68 19.18 -5.71 -5.35
C ALA A 68 19.04 -6.85 -6.36
N ALA A 69 19.27 -8.09 -5.94
CA ALA A 69 19.10 -9.28 -6.78
C ALA A 69 17.64 -9.45 -7.24
N LYS A 70 16.66 -9.20 -6.36
CA LYS A 70 15.23 -9.20 -6.73
C LYS A 70 14.91 -8.11 -7.76
N ARG A 71 15.43 -6.88 -7.60
CA ARG A 71 15.27 -5.78 -8.58
C ARG A 71 15.87 -6.14 -9.94
N MET A 72 17.10 -6.65 -9.96
CA MET A 72 17.77 -7.08 -11.19
C MET A 72 17.03 -8.22 -11.88
N LYS A 73 16.59 -9.25 -11.13
CA LYS A 73 15.79 -10.36 -11.66
C LYS A 73 14.48 -9.88 -12.30
N ARG A 74 13.79 -8.93 -11.66
CA ARG A 74 12.55 -8.32 -12.21
C ARG A 74 12.82 -7.55 -13.50
N ARG A 75 13.91 -6.79 -13.57
CA ARG A 75 14.31 -6.07 -14.78
C ARG A 75 14.62 -7.04 -15.93
N GLN A 76 15.41 -8.07 -15.67
CA GLN A 76 15.74 -9.12 -16.65
C GLN A 76 14.48 -9.86 -17.14
N GLU A 77 13.55 -10.19 -16.25
CA GLU A 77 12.29 -10.83 -16.63
C GLU A 77 11.39 -9.91 -17.47
N ARG A 78 11.37 -8.61 -17.18
CA ARG A 78 10.67 -7.60 -18.00
C ARG A 78 11.29 -7.49 -19.40
N GLU A 79 12.61 -7.41 -19.48
CA GLU A 79 13.34 -7.36 -20.77
C GLU A 79 13.10 -8.64 -21.58
N ARG A 80 13.19 -9.82 -20.94
CA ARG A 80 12.86 -11.11 -21.56
C ARG A 80 11.40 -11.17 -22.03
N SER A 81 10.44 -10.68 -21.24
CA SER A 81 9.03 -10.63 -21.63
C SER A 81 8.79 -9.66 -22.78
N ARG A 82 9.48 -8.51 -22.81
CA ARG A 82 9.42 -7.55 -23.92
C ARG A 82 10.01 -8.13 -25.21
N ALA A 83 11.18 -8.78 -25.13
CA ALA A 83 11.80 -9.46 -26.26
C ALA A 83 10.90 -10.59 -26.81
N ARG A 84 10.31 -11.41 -25.93
CA ARG A 84 9.34 -12.46 -26.32
C ARG A 84 8.08 -11.90 -27.00
N ARG A 85 7.63 -10.70 -26.61
CA ARG A 85 6.49 -10.02 -27.25
C ARG A 85 6.87 -9.41 -28.60
N ALA A 86 8.06 -8.83 -28.71
CA ALA A 86 8.56 -8.32 -29.98
C ALA A 86 8.77 -9.45 -31.00
N GLN A 87 9.12 -10.65 -30.54
CA GLN A 87 9.35 -11.84 -31.37
C GLN A 87 8.08 -12.70 -31.62
N GLY A 88 6.98 -12.44 -30.92
CA GLY A 88 5.79 -13.30 -30.94
C GLY A 88 4.48 -12.51 -30.99
N ALA A 89 4.09 -12.06 -32.18
CA ALA A 89 2.75 -11.51 -32.44
C ALA A 89 1.68 -12.61 -32.70
N GLY A 90 2.01 -13.90 -32.53
CA GLY A 90 1.21 -15.00 -33.09
C GLY A 90 0.55 -16.02 -32.14
N ALA A 91 0.78 -16.02 -30.82
CA ALA A 91 0.19 -17.08 -29.98
C ALA A 91 0.03 -16.72 -28.50
N ALA A 92 -1.18 -16.35 -28.09
CA ALA A 92 -1.75 -16.67 -26.77
C ALA A 92 -3.25 -16.36 -26.72
N LEU A 93 -4.08 -17.24 -27.31
CA LEU A 93 -5.38 -17.51 -26.71
C LEU A 93 -5.12 -18.32 -25.42
N ARG A 94 -5.03 -17.60 -24.30
CA ARG A 94 -5.37 -18.12 -22.98
C ARG A 94 -6.19 -17.03 -22.30
N ASP A 95 -7.41 -17.42 -21.97
CA ASP A 95 -8.48 -16.66 -21.33
C ASP A 95 -7.98 -15.55 -20.37
N GLY A 96 -8.49 -14.33 -20.55
CA GLY A 96 -8.05 -13.12 -19.85
C GLY A 96 -7.26 -12.11 -20.73
N GLY A 97 -7.76 -11.81 -21.93
CA GLY A 97 -7.16 -10.90 -22.90
C GLY A 97 -6.52 -9.68 -22.25
N LYS A 98 -5.19 -9.53 -22.43
CA LYS A 98 -4.46 -8.36 -21.93
C LYS A 98 -5.06 -7.12 -22.58
N VAL A 99 -5.78 -6.33 -21.81
CA VAL A 99 -6.27 -5.01 -22.22
C VAL A 99 -5.08 -4.22 -22.78
N PRO A 100 -5.15 -3.72 -24.03
CA PRO A 100 -4.11 -2.89 -24.60
C PRO A 100 -3.75 -1.76 -23.65
N ALA A 101 -2.46 -1.49 -23.46
CA ALA A 101 -2.00 -0.52 -22.47
C ALA A 101 -2.56 0.89 -22.74
N THR A 102 -2.78 1.23 -24.02
CA THR A 102 -3.44 2.46 -24.48
C THR A 102 -4.89 2.53 -24.02
N LEU A 103 -5.68 1.49 -24.27
CA LEU A 103 -7.08 1.41 -23.85
C LEU A 103 -7.22 1.46 -22.32
N ALA A 104 -6.33 0.78 -21.59
CA ALA A 104 -6.32 0.84 -20.14
C ALA A 104 -6.02 2.26 -19.61
N LYS A 105 -5.08 2.97 -20.25
CA LYS A 105 -4.76 4.37 -19.93
C LYS A 105 -5.95 5.29 -20.21
N GLU A 106 -6.60 5.12 -21.36
CA GLU A 106 -7.77 5.92 -21.75
C GLU A 106 -8.92 5.76 -20.74
N ARG A 107 -9.26 4.52 -20.36
CA ARG A 107 -10.30 4.25 -19.36
C ARG A 107 -9.99 4.90 -18.01
N LEU A 108 -8.74 4.87 -17.57
CA LEU A 108 -8.33 5.51 -16.31
C LEU A 108 -8.49 7.03 -16.38
N LEU A 109 -8.13 7.66 -17.51
CA LEU A 109 -8.30 9.10 -17.70
C LEU A 109 -9.77 9.50 -17.80
N GLN A 110 -10.62 8.66 -18.42
CA GLN A 110 -12.07 8.86 -18.41
C GLN A 110 -12.64 8.76 -16.97
N ALA A 111 -12.17 7.78 -16.19
CA ALA A 111 -12.55 7.66 -14.78
C ALA A 111 -12.11 8.85 -13.93
N ARG A 112 -10.98 9.51 -14.24
CA ARG A 112 -10.58 10.76 -13.59
C ARG A 112 -11.65 11.85 -13.71
N ALA A 113 -12.28 11.95 -14.88
CA ALA A 113 -13.25 12.99 -15.18
C ALA A 113 -14.66 12.67 -14.67
N ALA A 114 -15.10 11.40 -14.79
CA ALA A 114 -16.50 11.03 -14.58
C ALA A 114 -16.71 9.70 -13.84
N GLY A 115 -15.64 9.08 -13.33
CA GLY A 115 -15.71 7.81 -12.60
C GLY A 115 -15.83 8.02 -11.09
N PRO A 116 -16.31 6.99 -10.36
CA PRO A 116 -16.28 7.00 -8.91
C PRO A 116 -14.84 7.09 -8.41
N ARG A 117 -14.67 7.78 -7.27
CA ARG A 117 -13.36 7.97 -6.65
C ARG A 117 -13.18 6.97 -5.52
N LEU A 118 -11.99 6.37 -5.44
CA LEU A 118 -11.60 5.51 -4.34
C LEU A 118 -10.33 6.07 -3.69
N CYS A 119 -10.41 6.35 -2.40
CA CYS A 119 -9.33 6.87 -1.61
C CYS A 119 -8.81 5.79 -0.66
N VAL A 120 -7.49 5.67 -0.53
CA VAL A 120 -6.85 4.88 0.53
C VAL A 120 -6.28 5.87 1.55
N ASP A 121 -6.88 5.89 2.75
CA ASP A 121 -6.44 6.70 3.89
C ASP A 121 -5.17 6.08 4.49
N LEU A 122 -4.01 6.72 4.27
CA LEU A 122 -2.73 6.30 4.83
C LEU A 122 -2.37 7.02 6.13
N GLY A 123 -3.26 7.87 6.67
CA GLY A 123 -3.05 8.57 7.96
C GLY A 123 -3.04 7.64 9.18
N VAL A 124 -3.43 6.38 8.98
CA VAL A 124 -3.35 5.32 9.99
C VAL A 124 -2.14 4.39 9.80
N ALA A 125 -1.27 4.67 8.81
CA ALA A 125 -0.19 3.76 8.44
C ALA A 125 0.92 3.65 9.50
N ASP A 126 1.12 4.68 10.33
CA ASP A 126 2.14 4.69 11.39
C ASP A 126 1.85 3.70 12.52
N ARG A 127 0.64 3.13 12.56
CA ARG A 127 0.25 2.09 13.52
C ARG A 127 0.66 0.68 13.09
N MET A 128 1.25 0.53 11.91
CA MET A 128 1.66 -0.76 11.35
C MET A 128 3.13 -1.05 11.55
N THR A 129 3.46 -2.33 11.76
CA THR A 129 4.83 -2.80 11.67
C THR A 129 5.34 -2.75 10.22
N GLU A 130 6.66 -2.74 10.01
CA GLU A 130 7.23 -2.77 8.65
C GLU A 130 6.72 -3.93 7.78
N LYS A 131 6.43 -5.09 8.40
CA LYS A 131 5.87 -6.24 7.69
C LYS A 131 4.46 -5.96 7.19
N GLU A 132 3.64 -5.33 8.02
CA GLU A 132 2.28 -4.93 7.69
C GLU A 132 2.29 -3.82 6.63
N THR A 133 3.16 -2.82 6.78
CA THR A 133 3.37 -1.77 5.77
C THR A 133 3.79 -2.36 4.42
N SER A 134 4.68 -3.36 4.41
CA SER A 134 5.05 -4.06 3.17
C SER A 134 3.88 -4.85 2.56
N ARG A 135 3.01 -5.41 3.40
CA ARG A 135 1.78 -6.05 2.92
C ARG A 135 0.81 -5.01 2.37
N LEU A 136 0.67 -3.85 3.00
CA LEU A 136 -0.17 -2.76 2.48
C LEU A 136 0.30 -2.30 1.10
N ALA A 137 1.60 -2.05 0.93
CA ALA A 137 2.18 -1.74 -0.37
C ALA A 137 1.91 -2.84 -1.42
N SER A 138 1.92 -4.12 -1.00
CA SER A 138 1.54 -5.25 -1.86
C SER A 138 0.07 -5.19 -2.27
N GLN A 139 -0.81 -4.82 -1.35
CA GLN A 139 -2.25 -4.68 -1.60
C GLN A 139 -2.54 -3.51 -2.53
N ILE A 140 -1.93 -2.33 -2.32
CA ILE A 140 -2.03 -1.16 -3.23
C ILE A 140 -1.60 -1.53 -4.65
N ARG A 141 -0.49 -2.25 -4.80
CA ARG A 141 -0.05 -2.74 -6.12
C ARG A 141 -1.07 -3.66 -6.78
N ARG A 142 -1.70 -4.57 -6.02
CA ARG A 142 -2.74 -5.49 -6.55
C ARG A 142 -3.99 -4.72 -6.95
N LEU A 143 -4.42 -3.79 -6.09
CA LEU A 143 -5.55 -2.88 -6.30
C LEU A 143 -5.35 -2.10 -7.62
N TYR A 144 -4.25 -1.37 -7.78
CA TYR A 144 -3.97 -0.64 -9.02
C TYR A 144 -3.94 -1.56 -10.25
N GLY A 145 -3.33 -2.74 -10.09
CA GLY A 145 -3.28 -3.74 -11.15
C GLY A 145 -4.67 -4.22 -11.59
N ALA A 146 -5.58 -4.44 -10.65
CA ALA A 146 -6.98 -4.81 -10.89
C ALA A 146 -7.75 -3.64 -11.53
N ASN A 147 -7.59 -2.42 -11.01
CA ASN A 147 -8.23 -1.23 -11.55
C ASN A 147 -7.87 -1.00 -13.03
N ARG A 148 -6.59 -1.16 -13.38
CA ARG A 148 -6.13 -1.05 -14.78
C ARG A 148 -6.73 -2.11 -15.72
N ARG A 149 -7.24 -3.23 -15.20
CA ARG A 149 -7.92 -4.27 -16.00
C ARG A 149 -9.44 -4.09 -16.03
N ALA A 150 -10.01 -3.31 -15.13
CA ALA A 150 -11.45 -3.10 -15.04
C ALA A 150 -11.99 -2.45 -16.34
N LYS A 151 -13.21 -2.82 -16.73
CA LYS A 151 -13.87 -2.14 -17.84
C LYS A 151 -14.30 -0.73 -17.44
N LYS A 152 -14.71 -0.57 -16.19
CA LYS A 152 -15.07 0.70 -15.55
C LYS A 152 -14.17 0.94 -14.32
N PRO A 153 -13.00 1.58 -14.49
CA PRO A 153 -12.10 1.83 -13.38
C PRO A 153 -12.60 2.94 -12.46
N PHE A 154 -12.07 2.94 -11.24
CA PHE A 154 -12.17 4.04 -10.30
C PHE A 154 -11.00 5.00 -10.52
N TRP A 155 -11.19 6.29 -10.23
CA TRP A 155 -10.05 7.18 -10.04
C TRP A 155 -9.51 7.01 -8.62
N LEU A 156 -8.22 6.68 -8.51
CA LEU A 156 -7.62 6.29 -7.24
C LEU A 156 -6.88 7.47 -6.60
N TYR A 157 -7.00 7.57 -5.27
CA TYR A 157 -6.24 8.49 -4.42
C TYR A 157 -5.47 7.72 -3.35
N LEU A 158 -4.22 8.12 -3.10
CA LEU A 158 -3.54 7.87 -1.83
C LEU A 158 -3.43 9.20 -1.08
N THR A 159 -4.10 9.31 0.06
CA THR A 159 -4.09 10.50 0.91
C THR A 159 -3.21 10.27 2.13
N GLU A 160 -2.74 11.36 2.74
CA GLU A 160 -1.76 11.32 3.81
C GLU A 160 -0.51 10.51 3.42
N PHE A 161 -0.16 10.52 2.12
CA PHE A 161 0.97 9.80 1.56
C PHE A 161 2.23 10.66 1.58
N VAL A 162 2.85 10.74 2.76
CA VAL A 162 4.03 11.57 3.00
C VAL A 162 5.27 10.99 2.32
N VAL A 163 5.99 11.83 1.57
CA VAL A 163 7.25 11.44 0.91
C VAL A 163 8.30 11.12 1.98
N GLY A 164 8.97 9.98 1.83
CA GLY A 164 9.95 9.51 2.82
C GLY A 164 9.34 8.70 3.97
N SER A 165 8.01 8.60 4.07
CA SER A 165 7.38 7.65 5.00
C SER A 165 7.70 6.20 4.63
N LEU A 166 7.61 5.30 5.61
CA LEU A 166 7.85 3.87 5.40
C LEU A 166 6.95 3.28 4.30
N ILE A 167 5.68 3.69 4.25
CA ILE A 167 4.75 3.22 3.21
C ILE A 167 5.13 3.74 1.82
N TYR A 168 5.64 4.97 1.73
CA TYR A 168 6.15 5.55 0.49
C TYR A 168 7.33 4.75 -0.07
N GLU A 169 8.32 4.48 0.78
CA GLU A 169 9.49 3.70 0.39
C GLU A 169 9.12 2.26 0.00
N GLU A 170 8.21 1.64 0.75
CA GLU A 170 7.73 0.29 0.47
C GLU A 170 7.00 0.21 -0.89
N CYS A 171 6.16 1.20 -1.21
CA CYS A 171 5.48 1.26 -2.52
C CYS A 171 6.47 1.32 -3.69
N LEU A 172 7.49 2.19 -3.59
CA LEU A 172 8.56 2.30 -4.59
C LEU A 172 9.40 1.02 -4.67
N ARG A 173 9.78 0.45 -3.52
CA ARG A 173 10.58 -0.77 -3.45
C ARG A 173 9.84 -1.97 -4.03
N MET A 174 8.53 -2.06 -3.81
CA MET A 174 7.71 -3.16 -4.29
C MET A 174 7.42 -3.10 -5.78
N ASN A 175 7.42 -1.92 -6.38
CA ASN A 175 7.16 -1.74 -7.79
C ASN A 175 7.96 -0.59 -8.40
N ASP A 176 8.96 -0.93 -9.21
CA ASP A 176 9.80 0.06 -9.92
C ASP A 176 9.03 1.01 -10.85
N GLY A 177 7.75 0.70 -11.18
CA GLY A 177 6.88 1.57 -11.98
C GLY A 177 5.78 2.23 -11.17
N PHE A 178 5.91 2.33 -9.85
CA PHE A 178 4.90 2.96 -8.99
C PHE A 178 4.73 4.45 -9.34
N SER A 179 5.83 5.17 -9.56
CA SER A 179 5.80 6.60 -9.95
C SER A 179 5.13 6.87 -11.31
N SER A 180 4.86 5.84 -12.11
CA SER A 180 4.13 5.97 -13.39
C SER A 180 2.68 5.49 -13.30
N TYR A 181 2.19 5.24 -12.09
CA TYR A 181 0.77 4.94 -11.88
C TYR A 181 -0.09 6.17 -12.19
N LEU A 182 -1.20 5.95 -12.88
CA LEU A 182 -2.19 6.98 -13.16
C LEU A 182 -3.20 6.99 -12.02
N MET A 183 -2.85 7.74 -10.99
CA MET A 183 -3.62 7.97 -9.77
C MET A 183 -3.09 9.24 -9.10
N ASP A 184 -3.88 9.86 -8.24
CA ASP A 184 -3.44 11.01 -7.48
C ASP A 184 -2.84 10.56 -6.15
N THR A 185 -1.73 11.17 -5.75
CA THR A 185 -1.08 10.95 -4.46
C THR A 185 -0.86 12.29 -3.80
N THR A 186 -1.25 12.44 -2.54
CA THR A 186 -1.14 13.70 -1.80
C THR A 186 -0.82 13.44 -0.33
N GLN A 187 -0.21 14.43 0.30
CA GLN A 187 0.05 14.45 1.74
C GLN A 187 -1.16 14.95 2.55
N GLU A 188 -2.12 15.58 1.87
CA GLU A 188 -3.34 16.14 2.47
C GLU A 188 -4.32 15.01 2.86
N SER A 189 -5.22 15.32 3.79
CA SER A 189 -6.30 14.41 4.16
C SER A 189 -7.38 14.40 3.07
N TYR A 190 -8.10 13.29 2.96
CA TYR A 190 -9.28 13.24 2.08
C TYR A 190 -10.37 14.24 2.51
N LEU A 191 -10.36 14.70 3.76
CA LEU A 191 -11.23 15.77 4.28
C LEU A 191 -10.93 17.13 3.66
N ASP A 192 -9.68 17.38 3.26
CA ASP A 192 -9.25 18.64 2.65
C ASP A 192 -9.54 18.65 1.14
N LEU A 193 -9.67 17.47 0.53
CA LEU A 193 -9.79 17.29 -0.91
C LEU A 193 -11.23 17.22 -1.40
N PHE A 194 -12.15 16.73 -0.56
CA PHE A 194 -13.52 16.40 -0.96
C PHE A 194 -14.53 16.95 0.05
N PRO A 195 -15.72 17.36 -0.41
CA PRO A 195 -16.75 17.81 0.50
C PRO A 195 -17.26 16.64 1.35
N LEU A 196 -17.56 16.90 2.63
CA LEU A 196 -17.91 15.89 3.63
C LEU A 196 -19.10 15.00 3.21
N ASP A 197 -20.10 15.61 2.58
CA ASP A 197 -21.30 14.92 2.10
C ASP A 197 -21.03 14.01 0.91
N ALA A 198 -19.91 14.16 0.19
CA ALA A 198 -19.51 13.26 -0.88
C ALA A 198 -18.73 12.03 -0.38
N ILE A 199 -18.23 12.05 0.87
CA ILE A 199 -17.35 11.02 1.41
C ILE A 199 -18.15 9.90 2.07
N VAL A 200 -17.85 8.66 1.68
CA VAL A 200 -18.35 7.43 2.31
C VAL A 200 -17.15 6.60 2.79
N TYR A 201 -16.98 6.52 4.11
CA TYR A 201 -15.92 5.72 4.71
C TYR A 201 -16.36 4.26 4.82
N LEU A 202 -15.67 3.35 4.12
CA LEU A 202 -15.99 1.94 4.13
C LEU A 202 -15.31 1.23 5.31
N THR A 203 -16.13 0.64 6.18
CA THR A 203 -15.66 -0.10 7.35
C THR A 203 -16.56 -1.30 7.62
N PRO A 204 -16.01 -2.49 7.95
CA PRO A 204 -16.83 -3.68 8.22
C PRO A 204 -17.71 -3.53 9.47
N ASP A 205 -17.39 -2.58 10.35
CA ASP A 205 -18.09 -2.35 11.61
C ASP A 205 -19.29 -1.37 11.47
N SER A 206 -19.54 -0.81 10.28
CA SER A 206 -20.67 0.11 10.06
C SER A 206 -22.02 -0.64 10.13
N ASP A 207 -23.02 0.02 10.71
CA ASP A 207 -24.40 -0.48 10.71
C ASP A 207 -25.09 -0.30 9.34
N ASN A 208 -24.62 0.66 8.54
CA ASN A 208 -25.18 0.95 7.22
C ASN A 208 -24.63 -0.01 6.16
N VAL A 209 -25.50 -0.50 5.29
CA VAL A 209 -25.11 -1.37 4.17
C VAL A 209 -24.84 -0.53 2.93
N LEU A 210 -23.75 -0.81 2.22
CA LEU A 210 -23.52 -0.23 0.90
C LEU A 210 -24.47 -0.91 -0.09
N GLU A 211 -25.50 -0.18 -0.52
CA GLU A 211 -26.53 -0.71 -1.44
C GLU A 211 -26.15 -0.53 -2.92
N ASP A 212 -25.59 0.63 -3.26
CA ASP A 212 -25.17 0.98 -4.62
C ASP A 212 -23.89 1.85 -4.64
N ILE A 213 -23.26 1.93 -5.81
CA ILE A 213 -22.10 2.79 -6.09
C ILE A 213 -22.52 4.00 -6.91
N ASP A 214 -22.46 5.17 -6.28
CA ASP A 214 -22.70 6.49 -6.88
C ASP A 214 -21.40 7.03 -7.50
N PRO A 215 -21.36 7.31 -8.81
CA PRO A 215 -20.21 7.90 -9.49
C PRO A 215 -19.74 9.25 -8.92
N ASN A 216 -20.61 9.98 -8.22
CA ASN A 216 -20.28 11.30 -7.66
C ASN A 216 -19.67 11.22 -6.24
N LYS A 217 -19.71 10.05 -5.60
CA LYS A 217 -19.19 9.84 -4.25
C LYS A 217 -17.70 9.48 -4.24
N VAL A 218 -17.09 9.63 -3.07
CA VAL A 218 -15.72 9.24 -2.76
C VAL A 218 -15.76 8.13 -1.72
N TYR A 219 -15.30 6.95 -2.10
CA TYR A 219 -15.24 5.80 -1.20
C TYR A 219 -13.87 5.74 -0.54
N VAL A 220 -13.81 5.83 0.79
CA VAL A 220 -12.54 5.81 1.54
C VAL A 220 -12.32 4.43 2.16
N LEU A 221 -11.13 3.87 1.94
CA LEU A 221 -10.64 2.65 2.58
C LEU A 221 -9.56 3.01 3.58
N GLY A 222 -9.65 2.48 4.81
CA GLY A 222 -8.53 2.55 5.74
C GLY A 222 -7.33 1.77 5.21
N GLY A 223 -6.21 2.44 4.97
CA GLY A 223 -4.94 1.86 4.56
C GLY A 223 -4.24 1.18 5.74
N LEU A 224 -4.89 0.15 6.29
CA LEU A 224 -4.41 -0.58 7.45
C LEU A 224 -4.32 -2.08 7.11
N VAL A 225 -3.21 -2.70 7.49
CA VAL A 225 -3.05 -4.14 7.53
C VAL A 225 -2.73 -4.50 8.97
N ASP A 226 -3.60 -5.29 9.55
CA ASP A 226 -3.56 -5.59 10.97
C ASP A 226 -3.55 -7.11 11.15
N GLU A 227 -2.51 -7.63 11.80
CA GLU A 227 -2.46 -9.05 12.20
C GLU A 227 -3.48 -9.37 13.31
N SER A 228 -3.96 -8.37 14.06
CA SER A 228 -4.90 -8.52 15.18
C SER A 228 -6.08 -7.55 15.08
N ILE A 229 -7.21 -7.99 14.50
CA ILE A 229 -8.41 -7.18 14.22
C ILE A 229 -8.74 -6.17 15.34
N HIS A 230 -8.36 -4.91 15.17
CA HIS A 230 -8.79 -3.80 16.02
C HIS A 230 -10.21 -3.38 15.63
N LYS A 231 -11.21 -4.05 16.21
CA LYS A 231 -12.62 -3.76 15.99
C LYS A 231 -12.91 -2.28 16.23
N LYS A 232 -13.72 -1.67 15.36
CA LYS A 232 -14.24 -0.30 15.44
C LYS A 232 -13.25 0.84 15.24
N LEU A 233 -11.95 0.60 15.03
CA LEU A 233 -10.97 1.70 14.88
C LEU A 233 -11.33 2.66 13.73
N THR A 234 -11.59 2.11 12.54
CA THR A 234 -11.95 2.91 11.36
C THR A 234 -13.36 3.49 11.46
N LEU A 235 -14.26 2.82 12.17
CA LEU A 235 -15.60 3.34 12.45
C LEU A 235 -15.54 4.55 13.39
N GLN A 236 -14.76 4.48 14.47
CA GLN A 236 -14.56 5.58 15.41
C GLN A 236 -13.95 6.80 14.71
N ARG A 237 -12.89 6.59 13.91
CA ARG A 237 -12.27 7.68 13.11
C ARG A 237 -13.29 8.37 12.20
N ALA A 238 -14.13 7.58 11.50
CA ALA A 238 -15.15 8.14 10.62
C ALA A 238 -16.27 8.87 11.39
N GLN A 239 -16.67 8.36 12.55
CA GLN A 239 -17.68 8.98 13.41
C GLN A 239 -17.19 10.30 14.03
N GLU A 240 -15.95 10.35 14.51
CA GLU A 240 -15.31 11.56 15.02
C GLU A 240 -15.27 12.68 13.96
N GLN A 241 -15.15 12.28 12.69
CA GLN A 241 -15.15 13.19 11.54
C GLN A 241 -16.54 13.41 10.93
N SER A 242 -17.59 12.89 11.56
CA SER A 242 -18.99 13.01 11.11
C SER A 242 -19.23 12.55 9.66
N LEU A 243 -18.53 11.51 9.22
CA LEU A 243 -18.62 10.99 7.86
C LEU A 243 -19.76 9.98 7.71
N GLN A 244 -20.28 9.88 6.48
CA GLN A 244 -21.12 8.74 6.12
C GLN A 244 -20.26 7.47 6.18
N THR A 245 -20.79 6.40 6.77
CA THR A 245 -20.11 5.09 6.81
C THR A 245 -20.97 4.04 6.16
N ALA A 246 -20.34 3.03 5.57
CA ALA A 246 -21.04 1.84 5.07
C ALA A 246 -20.14 0.60 5.13
N ARG A 247 -20.75 -0.58 5.27
CA ARG A 247 -20.08 -1.88 5.12
C ARG A 247 -20.51 -2.57 3.84
N LEU A 248 -19.69 -3.50 3.34
CA LEU A 248 -20.09 -4.38 2.24
C LEU A 248 -21.23 -5.31 2.68
N PRO A 249 -22.13 -5.71 1.76
CA PRO A 249 -23.28 -6.52 2.09
C PRO A 249 -22.95 -8.02 2.24
N ILE A 250 -21.91 -8.36 2.99
CA ILE A 250 -21.48 -9.76 3.18
C ILE A 250 -22.56 -10.55 3.94
N ARG A 251 -23.18 -9.92 4.96
CA ARG A 251 -24.17 -10.56 5.83
C ARG A 251 -25.48 -10.85 5.11
N GLU A 252 -25.80 -10.03 4.11
CA GLU A 252 -27.04 -10.08 3.33
C GLU A 252 -26.98 -11.18 2.27
N TYR A 253 -25.80 -11.42 1.68
CA TYR A 253 -25.66 -12.30 0.52
C TYR A 253 -24.82 -13.56 0.78
N MET A 254 -24.10 -13.68 1.90
CA MET A 254 -23.22 -14.82 2.19
C MET A 254 -23.57 -15.50 3.51
N VAL A 255 -23.39 -16.81 3.53
CA VAL A 255 -23.59 -17.66 4.71
C VAL A 255 -22.25 -18.14 5.26
N LYS A 256 -22.22 -18.42 6.56
CA LYS A 256 -21.04 -18.99 7.23
C LYS A 256 -20.77 -20.39 6.71
N ALA A 257 -19.60 -20.59 6.12
CA ALA A 257 -19.15 -21.89 5.65
C ALA A 257 -18.61 -22.73 6.81
N VAL A 258 -19.12 -23.95 6.96
CA VAL A 258 -18.57 -24.91 7.92
C VAL A 258 -17.10 -25.14 7.59
N ASN A 259 -16.21 -24.81 8.53
CA ASN A 259 -14.78 -24.97 8.35
C ASN A 259 -14.11 -25.51 9.62
N THR A 260 -13.01 -26.23 9.43
CA THR A 260 -12.27 -26.91 10.51
C THR A 260 -11.72 -25.98 11.58
N LYS A 261 -11.62 -24.68 11.29
CA LYS A 261 -11.06 -23.66 12.20
C LYS A 261 -12.11 -22.81 12.89
N ASN A 262 -13.40 -23.01 12.58
CA ASN A 262 -14.52 -22.14 12.98
C ASN A 262 -14.22 -20.64 12.81
N TYR A 263 -13.48 -20.28 11.76
CA TYR A 263 -13.04 -18.91 11.51
C TYR A 263 -13.93 -18.24 10.47
N HIS A 264 -14.50 -17.10 10.84
CA HIS A 264 -15.36 -16.29 9.99
C HIS A 264 -14.96 -14.82 10.13
N SER A 265 -14.59 -14.17 9.03
CA SER A 265 -14.17 -12.77 9.04
C SER A 265 -14.80 -11.98 7.89
N GLU A 266 -15.50 -10.92 8.26
CA GLU A 266 -16.08 -9.93 7.34
C GLU A 266 -15.07 -8.85 6.96
N THR A 267 -13.96 -8.75 7.70
CA THR A 267 -12.87 -7.82 7.43
C THR A 267 -12.07 -8.29 6.22
N LEU A 268 -12.06 -7.50 5.17
CA LEU A 268 -11.33 -7.78 3.92
C LEU A 268 -10.11 -6.87 3.78
N ALA A 269 -9.10 -7.35 3.05
CA ALA A 269 -7.96 -6.51 2.65
C ALA A 269 -8.41 -5.43 1.64
N ILE A 270 -7.70 -4.30 1.55
CA ILE A 270 -8.13 -3.19 0.67
C ILE A 270 -8.26 -3.60 -0.80
N ASN A 271 -7.41 -4.51 -1.27
CA ASN A 271 -7.48 -5.01 -2.63
C ASN A 271 -8.70 -5.92 -2.84
N GLN A 272 -9.12 -6.66 -1.82
CA GLN A 272 -10.32 -7.50 -1.87
C GLN A 272 -11.58 -6.62 -1.88
N VAL A 273 -11.62 -5.59 -1.03
CA VAL A 273 -12.71 -4.60 -1.06
C VAL A 273 -12.79 -3.95 -2.44
N PHE A 274 -11.65 -3.55 -3.01
CA PHE A 274 -11.62 -3.03 -4.37
C PHE A 274 -12.15 -4.03 -5.41
N ASP A 275 -11.75 -5.30 -5.35
CA ASP A 275 -12.23 -6.32 -6.28
C ASP A 275 -13.77 -6.47 -6.19
N VAL A 276 -14.37 -6.36 -4.99
CA VAL A 276 -15.82 -6.29 -4.81
C VAL A 276 -16.39 -5.04 -5.48
N LEU A 277 -15.90 -3.84 -5.13
CA LEU A 277 -16.43 -2.57 -5.64
C LEU A 277 -16.35 -2.47 -7.17
N ALA A 278 -15.20 -2.84 -7.75
CA ALA A 278 -14.98 -2.81 -9.20
C ALA A 278 -15.91 -3.79 -9.92
N THR A 279 -16.09 -5.00 -9.39
CA THR A 279 -16.99 -5.99 -9.97
C THR A 279 -18.44 -5.56 -9.86
N TYR A 280 -18.85 -5.00 -8.72
CA TYR A 280 -20.21 -4.48 -8.54
C TYR A 280 -20.48 -3.30 -9.48
N TYR A 281 -19.55 -2.36 -9.61
CA TYR A 281 -19.72 -1.21 -10.50
C TYR A 281 -19.86 -1.62 -11.98
N GLU A 282 -19.21 -2.73 -12.37
CA GLU A 282 -19.36 -3.31 -13.71
C GLU A 282 -20.67 -4.08 -13.88
N THR A 283 -21.05 -4.91 -12.91
CA THR A 283 -22.11 -5.93 -13.06
C THR A 283 -23.44 -5.58 -12.40
N ARG A 284 -23.44 -4.63 -11.46
CA ARG A 284 -24.54 -4.32 -10.52
C ARG A 284 -25.09 -5.55 -9.79
N CYS A 285 -24.23 -6.55 -9.55
CA CYS A 285 -24.62 -7.82 -8.94
C CYS A 285 -23.77 -8.10 -7.69
N TRP A 286 -24.35 -7.97 -6.51
CA TRP A 286 -23.67 -8.23 -5.23
C TRP A 286 -23.13 -9.65 -5.09
N PRO A 287 -23.87 -10.72 -5.46
CA PRO A 287 -23.29 -12.07 -5.45
C PRO A 287 -22.03 -12.22 -6.30
N ALA A 288 -22.03 -11.71 -7.54
CA ALA A 288 -20.86 -11.75 -8.41
C ALA A 288 -19.68 -10.95 -7.82
N ALA A 289 -19.98 -9.78 -7.27
CA ALA A 289 -18.99 -8.90 -6.64
C ALA A 289 -18.35 -9.53 -5.39
N LEU A 290 -19.17 -10.09 -4.49
CA LEU A 290 -18.68 -10.75 -3.29
C LEU A 290 -17.88 -12.01 -3.61
N LYS A 291 -18.28 -12.77 -4.63
CA LYS A 291 -17.49 -13.91 -5.14
C LYS A 291 -16.10 -13.50 -5.64
N ALA A 292 -15.97 -12.29 -6.19
CA ALA A 292 -14.69 -11.79 -6.70
C ALA A 292 -13.71 -11.38 -5.59
N GLY A 293 -14.20 -10.77 -4.50
CA GLY A 293 -13.33 -10.25 -3.43
C GLY A 293 -13.24 -11.10 -2.16
N VAL A 294 -14.31 -11.82 -1.78
CA VAL A 294 -14.35 -12.63 -0.56
C VAL A 294 -13.73 -14.00 -0.85
N SER A 295 -12.53 -14.24 -0.30
CA SER A 295 -11.84 -15.52 -0.47
C SER A 295 -12.42 -16.60 0.44
N SER A 296 -12.31 -17.86 0.02
CA SER A 296 -12.79 -19.03 0.79
C SER A 296 -12.20 -19.11 2.21
N GLY A 297 -10.98 -18.59 2.40
CA GLY A 297 -10.33 -18.51 3.72
C GLY A 297 -11.00 -17.55 4.72
N LYS A 298 -11.99 -16.75 4.29
CA LYS A 298 -12.77 -15.86 5.17
C LYS A 298 -13.93 -16.57 5.86
N GLY A 299 -14.25 -17.81 5.50
CA GLY A 299 -15.33 -18.59 6.12
C GLY A 299 -16.73 -18.14 5.71
N TYR A 300 -16.87 -17.36 4.65
CA TYR A 300 -18.16 -17.00 4.06
C TYR A 300 -18.23 -17.53 2.64
N VAL A 301 -19.38 -18.10 2.28
CA VAL A 301 -19.69 -18.57 0.92
C VAL A 301 -21.04 -18.03 0.49
N LEU A 302 -21.23 -17.84 -0.81
CA LEU A 302 -22.58 -17.60 -1.32
C LEU A 302 -23.43 -18.84 -1.02
N PRO A 303 -24.71 -18.68 -0.64
CA PRO A 303 -25.62 -19.80 -0.57
C PRO A 303 -25.67 -20.46 -1.95
N ASP A 304 -25.76 -21.80 -1.97
CA ASP A 304 -26.04 -22.51 -3.22
C ASP A 304 -27.32 -21.92 -3.80
N ALA A 305 -27.28 -21.54 -5.09
CA ALA A 305 -28.49 -21.26 -5.84
C ALA A 305 -29.25 -22.60 -5.91
N GLY A 306 -30.06 -22.87 -4.89
CA GLY A 306 -30.85 -24.09 -4.80
C GLY A 306 -31.77 -24.18 -6.01
N LYS A 307 -31.61 -25.29 -6.75
CA LYS A 307 -32.56 -26.02 -7.61
C LYS A 307 -33.84 -25.31 -8.03
#